data_AF-A0A8X6W4I0-F1
#
_entry.id   AF-A0A8X6W4I0-F1
#
_cell.length_a   1.000
_cell.length_b   1.000
_cell.length_c   1.000
_cell.angle_alpha   90.00
_cell.angle_beta   90.00
_cell.angle_gamma   90.00
#
_symmetry.space_group_name_H-M   'P 1'
#
loop_
_entity.id
_entity.type
_entity.pdbx_description
1 polymer ?
#
loop_
_entity_poly.entity_id
_entity_poly.type
_entity_poly.pdbx_seq_one_letter_code
_entity_poly.pdbx_strand_id
1 'polypeptide(L)'
;MIAKCIAYTIPKSRKKYIIPILEKLRDVNYTFNEINELQKDGKIENRSNGIDLFSYLMRNERDNRNPPPGFQTFLQGILNANIPIEWIGNKKVKELMLLSQADPKWKDQSSPIALNESKPKKLSIAERLQAFSSPETKPVKKELKKTFSDPETTSDKQQWTSWEETKRLPETLSWKTWRN
;
A
#
# COMPACT_ATOMS: atom_id res chain seq x y z
N MET A 1 10.05 -0.04 12.94
CA MET A 1 11.21 -0.85 12.50
C MET A 1 11.55 -0.58 11.03
N ILE A 2 10.58 -0.70 10.12
CA ILE A 2 10.74 -0.51 8.67
C ILE A 2 11.47 0.78 8.23
N ALA A 3 11.15 1.93 8.84
CA ALA A 3 11.76 3.20 8.47
C ALA A 3 13.30 3.20 8.61
N LYS A 4 13.81 2.51 9.65
CA LYS A 4 15.25 2.35 9.88
C LYS A 4 15.89 1.48 8.79
N CYS A 5 15.21 0.40 8.39
CA CYS A 5 15.67 -0.49 7.32
C CYS A 5 15.71 0.24 5.97
N ILE A 6 14.66 0.97 5.61
CA ILE A 6 14.60 1.82 4.41
C ILE A 6 15.74 2.86 4.42
N ALA A 7 16.02 3.46 5.58
CA ALA A 7 17.06 4.47 5.70
C ALA A 7 18.46 3.94 5.36
N TYR A 8 18.73 2.64 5.46
CA TYR A 8 20.01 2.06 5.03
C TYR A 8 20.14 1.94 3.51
N THR A 9 19.02 1.78 2.80
CA THR A 9 19.04 1.53 1.37
C THR A 9 18.86 2.80 0.54
N ILE A 10 18.44 3.93 1.09
CA ILE A 10 18.23 5.16 0.30
C ILE A 10 19.33 6.24 0.47
N PRO A 11 19.49 7.17 -0.50
CA PRO A 11 20.46 8.25 -0.41
C PRO A 11 20.29 9.12 0.85
N LYS A 12 21.39 9.57 1.46
CA LYS A 12 21.39 10.39 2.69
C LYS A 12 20.49 11.63 2.58
N SER A 13 20.49 12.31 1.44
CA SER A 13 19.69 13.50 1.18
C SER A 13 18.17 13.26 1.20
N ARG A 14 17.73 12.02 1.07
CA ARG A 14 16.31 11.62 0.99
C ARG A 14 15.77 10.93 2.25
N LYS A 15 16.65 10.55 3.19
CA LYS A 15 16.26 9.89 4.46
C LYS A 15 15.20 10.67 5.23
N LYS A 16 15.25 12.00 5.17
CA LYS A 16 14.29 12.90 5.81
C LYS A 16 12.83 12.72 5.34
N TYR A 17 12.60 12.13 4.16
CA TYR A 17 11.26 11.95 3.61
C TYR A 17 10.63 10.60 3.95
N ILE A 18 11.38 9.65 4.55
CA ILE A 18 10.85 8.30 4.82
C ILE A 18 9.65 8.35 5.76
N ILE A 19 9.81 8.99 6.93
CA ILE A 19 8.75 9.07 7.94
C ILE A 19 7.53 9.82 7.39
N PRO A 20 7.67 11.02 6.80
CA PRO A 20 6.53 11.73 6.21
C PRO A 20 5.78 10.94 5.12
N ILE A 21 6.48 10.15 4.29
CA ILE A 21 5.82 9.31 3.29
C ILE A 21 5.06 8.16 3.95
N LEU A 22 5.64 7.50 4.95
CA LEU A 22 4.97 6.42 5.67
C LEU A 22 3.71 6.91 6.40
N GLU A 23 3.75 8.12 6.97
CA GLU A 23 2.60 8.75 7.61
C GLU A 23 1.49 9.04 6.59
N LYS A 24 1.83 9.72 5.49
CA LYS A 24 0.85 10.04 4.44
C LYS A 24 0.25 8.79 3.77
N LEU A 25 1.03 7.71 3.62
CA LEU A 25 0.52 6.43 3.12
C LEU A 25 -0.48 5.80 4.10
N ARG A 26 -0.21 5.88 5.41
CA ARG A 26 -1.13 5.38 6.43
C ARG A 26 -2.48 6.09 6.36
N ASP A 27 -2.47 7.41 6.13
CA ASP A 27 -3.70 8.21 6.04
C ASP A 27 -4.61 7.77 4.88
N VAL A 28 -4.06 7.10 3.87
CA VAL A 28 -4.81 6.54 2.73
C VAL A 28 -4.88 5.00 2.75
N ASN A 29 -4.75 4.39 3.93
CA ASN A 29 -4.84 2.93 4.17
C ASN A 29 -3.75 2.08 3.50
N TYR A 30 -2.58 2.67 3.22
CA TYR A 30 -1.39 1.93 2.80
C TYR A 30 -0.44 1.80 3.98
N THR A 31 -0.21 0.56 4.43
CA THR A 31 0.66 0.27 5.56
C THR A 31 1.67 -0.82 5.19
N PHE A 32 2.57 -1.14 6.13
CA PHE A 32 3.53 -2.22 5.96
C PHE A 32 3.45 -3.15 7.15
N ASN A 33 3.42 -4.45 6.88
CA ASN A 33 3.36 -5.47 7.93
C ASN A 33 4.71 -5.64 8.65
N GLU A 34 4.78 -6.58 9.58
CA GLU A 34 5.97 -6.85 10.40
C GLU A 34 7.19 -7.28 9.57
N ILE A 35 6.96 -7.92 8.41
CA ILE A 35 8.01 -8.35 7.48
C ILE A 35 8.25 -7.36 6.34
N ASN A 36 7.69 -6.14 6.44
CA ASN A 36 7.81 -5.03 5.49
C ASN A 36 7.09 -5.22 4.16
N GLU A 37 6.11 -6.11 4.05
CA GLU A 37 5.23 -6.17 2.88
C GLU A 37 4.18 -5.08 2.91
N LEU A 38 3.87 -4.54 1.74
CA LEU A 38 2.81 -3.54 1.56
C LEU A 38 1.45 -4.15 1.86
N GLN A 39 0.62 -3.41 2.58
CA GLN A 39 -0.77 -3.71 2.80
C GLN A 39 -1.62 -2.55 2.30
N LYS A 40 -2.67 -2.86 1.54
CA LYS A 40 -3.70 -1.90 1.11
C LYS A 40 -5.03 -2.33 1.71
N ASP A 41 -5.65 -1.46 2.50
CA ASP A 41 -6.92 -1.74 3.18
C ASP A 41 -6.87 -3.04 4.01
N GLY A 42 -5.72 -3.30 4.65
CA GLY A 42 -5.46 -4.52 5.44
C GLY A 42 -5.17 -5.79 4.62
N LYS A 43 -5.24 -5.73 3.28
CA LYS A 43 -4.88 -6.85 2.40
C LYS A 43 -3.42 -6.78 2.00
N ILE A 44 -2.71 -7.90 2.09
CA ILE A 44 -1.30 -7.99 1.73
C ILE A 44 -1.15 -7.96 0.20
N GLU A 45 -0.26 -7.10 -0.28
CA GLU A 45 0.23 -7.13 -1.66
C GLU A 45 1.40 -8.12 -1.73
N ASN A 46 1.11 -9.33 -2.24
CA ASN A 46 2.08 -10.43 -2.21
C ASN A 46 3.42 -10.07 -2.87
N ARG A 47 4.52 -10.50 -2.25
CA ARG A 47 5.91 -10.30 -2.72
C ARG A 47 6.36 -8.84 -2.79
N SER A 48 5.56 -7.91 -2.28
CA SER A 48 5.98 -6.51 -2.16
C SER A 48 6.96 -6.37 -0.99
N ASN A 49 8.11 -5.73 -1.21
CA ASN A 49 9.05 -5.44 -0.13
C ASN A 49 9.22 -3.93 -0.01
N GLY A 50 8.79 -3.37 1.12
CA GLY A 50 8.85 -1.94 1.40
C GLY A 50 10.26 -1.35 1.26
N ILE A 51 11.30 -2.12 1.57
CA ILE A 51 12.68 -1.70 1.37
C ILE A 51 12.97 -1.52 -0.12
N ASP A 52 12.57 -2.47 -0.96
CA ASP A 52 12.77 -2.40 -2.42
C ASP A 52 11.91 -1.31 -3.06
N LEU A 53 10.66 -1.17 -2.61
CA LEU A 53 9.73 -0.13 -3.05
C LEU A 53 10.30 1.28 -2.79
N PHE A 54 10.75 1.56 -1.57
CA PHE A 54 11.35 2.85 -1.25
C PHE A 54 12.71 3.05 -1.92
N SER A 55 13.50 1.99 -2.08
CA SER A 55 14.77 2.05 -2.80
C SER A 55 14.54 2.46 -4.25
N TYR A 56 13.57 1.83 -4.91
CA TYR A 56 13.16 2.14 -6.27
C TYR A 56 12.59 3.56 -6.40
N LEU A 57 11.79 4.01 -5.42
CA LEU A 57 11.22 5.37 -5.39
C LEU A 57 12.30 6.46 -5.28
N MET A 58 13.35 6.20 -4.50
CA MET A 58 14.32 7.21 -4.07
C MET A 58 15.64 7.20 -4.83
N ARG A 59 15.95 6.12 -5.55
CA ARG A 59 17.17 6.00 -6.35
C ARG A 59 16.84 6.16 -7.83
N ASN A 60 17.66 6.92 -8.53
CA ASN A 60 17.70 6.80 -9.98
C ASN A 60 18.32 5.47 -10.33
N GLU A 61 17.67 4.77 -11.26
CA GLU A 61 18.24 3.60 -11.88
C GLU A 61 19.53 3.95 -12.62
N ARG A 62 20.60 3.21 -12.34
CA ARG A 62 21.79 3.19 -13.19
C ARG A 62 21.59 2.29 -14.41
N ASP A 63 20.72 1.29 -14.28
CA ASP A 63 20.37 0.32 -15.31
C ASP A 63 18.85 0.19 -15.33
N ASN A 64 18.25 -0.01 -16.52
CA ASN A 64 16.81 -0.19 -16.76
C ASN A 64 16.22 -1.38 -15.97
N ARG A 65 16.15 -1.25 -14.64
CA ARG A 65 15.55 -2.25 -13.78
C ARG A 65 14.05 -2.16 -13.94
N ASN A 66 13.42 -3.32 -13.85
CA ASN A 66 11.98 -3.38 -13.77
C ASN A 66 11.56 -2.94 -12.36
N PRO A 67 10.37 -2.31 -12.23
CA PRO A 67 9.78 -2.04 -10.94
C PRO A 67 9.71 -3.30 -10.08
N PRO A 68 9.98 -3.21 -8.77
CA PRO A 68 9.83 -4.35 -7.87
C PRO A 68 8.35 -4.79 -7.80
N PRO A 69 8.08 -6.04 -7.40
CA PRO A 69 6.71 -6.50 -7.18
C PRO A 69 5.94 -5.59 -6.21
N GLY A 70 4.65 -5.39 -6.48
CA GLY A 70 3.79 -4.48 -5.72
C GLY A 70 4.03 -2.98 -5.98
N PHE A 71 4.95 -2.60 -6.88
CA PHE A 71 5.24 -1.19 -7.14
C PHE A 71 4.05 -0.42 -7.73
N GLN A 72 3.19 -1.06 -8.54
CA GLN A 72 2.00 -0.41 -9.07
C GLN A 72 1.00 -0.03 -7.97
N THR A 73 0.71 -0.97 -7.06
CA THR A 73 -0.11 -0.71 -5.86
C THR A 73 0.53 0.36 -4.99
N PHE A 74 1.85 0.30 -4.79
CA PHE A 74 2.58 1.33 -4.04
C PHE A 74 2.48 2.71 -4.70
N LEU A 75 2.66 2.81 -6.02
CA LEU A 75 2.55 4.05 -6.78
C LEU A 75 1.14 4.65 -6.67
N GLN A 76 0.10 3.81 -6.71
CA GLN A 76 -1.26 4.26 -6.44
C GLN A 76 -1.38 4.87 -5.04
N GLY A 77 -0.78 4.25 -4.02
CA GLY A 77 -0.69 4.81 -2.67
C GLY A 77 0.03 6.17 -2.65
N ILE A 78 1.15 6.31 -3.36
CA ILE A 78 1.91 7.57 -3.48
C ILE A 78 1.06 8.68 -4.10
N LEU A 79 0.28 8.35 -5.14
CA LEU A 79 -0.61 9.31 -5.80
C LEU A 79 -1.79 9.69 -4.89
N ASN A 80 -2.46 8.70 -4.30
CA ASN A 80 -3.59 8.92 -3.38
C ASN A 80 -3.18 9.75 -2.14
N ALA A 81 -1.98 9.50 -1.62
CA ALA A 81 -1.42 10.23 -0.48
C ALA A 81 -0.96 11.65 -0.82
N ASN A 82 -1.04 12.04 -2.10
CA ASN A 82 -0.56 13.31 -2.63
C ASN A 82 0.88 13.59 -2.15
N ILE A 83 1.79 12.63 -2.39
CA ILE A 83 3.20 12.80 -2.03
C ILE A 83 3.85 13.83 -2.98
N PRO A 84 4.58 14.83 -2.47
CA PRO A 84 5.26 15.81 -3.31
C PRO A 84 6.30 15.18 -4.24
N ILE A 85 6.32 15.61 -5.50
CA ILE A 85 7.23 15.09 -6.54
C ILE A 85 8.72 15.38 -6.22
N GLU A 86 8.99 16.41 -5.41
CA GLU A 86 10.32 16.78 -4.94
C GLU A 86 10.90 15.72 -4.01
N TRP A 87 10.05 14.98 -3.30
CA TRP A 87 10.46 13.92 -2.38
C TRP A 87 10.92 12.68 -3.15
N ILE A 88 10.39 12.48 -4.35
CA ILE A 88 10.68 11.34 -5.22
C ILE A 88 12.05 11.49 -5.86
N GLY A 89 12.79 10.39 -5.95
CA GLY A 89 14.16 10.41 -6.47
C GLY A 89 14.37 9.82 -7.82
N ASN A 90 13.57 8.83 -8.14
CA ASN A 90 13.60 8.17 -9.43
C ASN A 90 12.91 9.04 -10.50
N LYS A 91 13.67 9.41 -11.54
CA LYS A 91 13.19 10.19 -12.67
C LYS A 91 12.02 9.54 -13.40
N LYS A 92 12.07 8.22 -13.64
CA LYS A 92 10.98 7.49 -14.30
C LYS A 92 9.69 7.58 -13.49
N VAL A 93 9.79 7.48 -12.16
CA VAL A 93 8.63 7.60 -11.28
C VAL A 93 8.07 9.03 -11.29
N LYS A 94 8.94 10.05 -11.34
CA LYS A 94 8.49 11.44 -11.49
C LYS A 94 7.71 11.65 -12.78
N GLU A 95 8.20 11.13 -13.90
CA GLU A 95 7.50 11.19 -15.19
C GLU A 95 6.14 10.49 -15.11
N LEU A 96 6.07 9.30 -14.53
CA LEU A 96 4.80 8.58 -14.31
C LEU A 96 3.82 9.38 -13.46
N MET A 97 4.30 10.05 -12.41
CA MET A 97 3.44 10.89 -11.57
C MET A 97 2.91 12.12 -12.32
N LEU A 98 3.76 12.79 -13.11
CA LEU A 98 3.35 13.94 -13.92
C LEU A 98 2.31 13.54 -14.98
N LEU A 99 2.53 12.40 -15.66
CA LEU A 99 1.58 11.85 -16.61
C LEU A 99 0.24 11.52 -15.94
N SER A 100 0.28 10.95 -14.74
CA SER A 100 -0.94 10.60 -13.98
C SER A 100 -1.71 11.84 -13.52
N GLN A 101 -1.03 12.93 -13.16
CA GLN A 101 -1.67 14.20 -12.77
C GLN A 101 -2.24 14.99 -13.96
N ALA A 102 -1.70 14.78 -15.16
CA ALA A 102 -2.19 15.41 -16.38
C ALA A 102 -3.47 14.75 -16.92
N ASP A 103 -3.80 13.53 -16.48
CA ASP A 103 -5.04 12.86 -16.85
C ASP A 103 -6.24 13.53 -16.15
N PRO A 104 -7.23 14.06 -16.89
CA PRO A 104 -8.39 14.72 -16.30
C PRO A 104 -9.16 13.84 -15.31
N LYS A 105 -9.09 12.50 -15.42
CA LYS A 105 -9.74 11.57 -14.47
C LYS A 105 -9.23 11.68 -13.02
N TRP A 106 -8.01 12.17 -12.83
CA TRP A 106 -7.41 12.31 -11.50
C TRP A 106 -7.80 13.61 -10.78
N LYS A 107 -8.23 14.64 -11.51
CA LYS A 107 -8.62 15.92 -10.90
C LYS A 107 -9.87 15.80 -10.03
N ASP A 108 -10.76 14.87 -10.37
CA ASP A 108 -12.01 14.67 -9.63
C ASP A 108 -11.78 13.95 -8.27
N GLN A 109 -10.74 13.12 -8.15
CA GLN A 109 -10.40 12.41 -6.92
C GLN A 109 -9.43 13.18 -6.00
N SER A 110 -8.68 14.13 -6.58
CA SER A 110 -7.68 14.94 -5.86
C SER A 110 -8.27 16.21 -5.24
N SER A 111 -9.59 16.40 -5.34
CA SER A 111 -10.26 17.41 -4.53
C SER A 111 -9.86 17.16 -3.08
N PRO A 112 -9.38 18.19 -2.35
CA PRO A 112 -9.23 18.06 -0.92
C PRO A 112 -10.55 17.50 -0.42
N ILE A 113 -10.53 16.35 0.25
CA ILE A 113 -11.59 16.06 1.20
C ILE A 113 -11.55 17.29 2.09
N ALA A 114 -12.50 18.20 1.88
CA ALA A 114 -12.71 19.29 2.79
C ALA A 114 -13.06 18.57 4.08
N LEU A 115 -12.04 18.37 4.91
CA LEU A 115 -12.18 18.16 6.32
C LEU A 115 -12.97 19.39 6.73
N ASN A 116 -14.27 19.20 6.79
CA ASN A 116 -15.19 20.02 7.53
C ASN A 116 -14.50 20.30 8.86
N GLU A 117 -13.85 21.46 8.94
CA GLU A 117 -13.53 22.15 10.17
C GLU A 117 -14.87 22.47 10.86
N SER A 118 -15.51 21.41 11.35
CA SER A 118 -16.44 21.51 12.43
C SER A 118 -15.59 21.92 13.62
N LYS A 119 -15.53 23.23 13.83
CA LYS A 119 -15.09 23.85 15.09
C LYS A 119 -15.50 22.91 16.22
N PRO A 120 -14.60 22.48 17.12
CA PRO A 120 -15.04 21.71 18.26
C PRO A 120 -16.01 22.60 19.03
N LYS A 121 -17.29 22.25 18.99
CA LYS A 121 -18.30 22.82 19.88
C LYS A 121 -17.77 22.51 21.27
N LYS A 122 -17.36 23.55 22.00
CA LYS A 122 -17.03 23.44 23.42
C LYS A 122 -18.27 22.90 24.13
N LEU A 123 -18.33 21.59 24.34
CA LEU A 123 -19.30 20.99 25.23
C LEU A 123 -18.99 21.51 26.63
N SER A 124 -19.99 22.12 27.24
CA SER A 124 -19.89 22.58 28.62
C SER A 124 -19.71 21.36 29.54
N ILE A 125 -18.97 21.53 30.64
CA ILE A 125 -18.75 20.48 31.66
C ILE A 125 -20.10 19.90 32.15
N ALA A 126 -21.19 20.69 32.09
CA ALA A 126 -22.53 20.25 32.44
C ALA A 126 -23.10 19.13 31.53
N GLU A 127 -22.79 19.13 30.22
CA GLU A 127 -23.25 18.07 29.29
C GLU A 127 -22.48 16.76 29.51
N ARG A 128 -21.19 16.84 29.87
CA ARG A 128 -20.37 15.65 30.17
C ARG A 128 -20.83 14.91 31.44
N LEU A 129 -21.45 15.60 32.39
CA LEU A 129 -21.88 15.01 33.66
C LEU A 129 -23.27 14.36 33.60
N GLN A 130 -24.10 14.67 32.58
CA GLN A 130 -25.40 14.02 32.41
C GLN A 130 -25.31 12.61 31.81
N ALA A 131 -24.24 12.28 31.08
CA ALA A 131 -24.06 10.94 30.50
C ALA A 131 -23.72 9.84 31.52
N PHE A 132 -23.42 10.20 32.77
CA PHE A 132 -23.04 9.24 33.84
C PHE A 132 -24.16 8.99 34.86
N SER A 133 -25.33 9.62 34.71
CA SER A 133 -26.44 9.45 35.65
C SER A 133 -27.70 8.95 34.95
N SER A 134 -27.74 7.67 34.62
CA SER A 134 -28.98 6.91 34.47
C SER A 134 -28.73 5.42 34.75
N PRO A 135 -29.45 4.79 35.70
CA PRO A 135 -29.31 3.37 36.00
C PRO A 135 -30.22 2.52 35.12
N GLU A 136 -29.65 1.39 34.70
CA GLU A 136 -30.23 0.10 34.30
C GLU A 136 -31.53 0.04 33.49
N THR A 137 -31.45 -0.59 32.32
CA THR A 137 -32.49 -1.52 31.87
C THR A 137 -31.89 -2.69 31.09
N LYS A 138 -32.19 -3.90 31.58
CA LYS A 138 -31.72 -5.23 31.17
C LYS A 138 -31.88 -5.53 29.67
N PRO A 139 -31.05 -6.37 29.04
CA PRO A 139 -31.47 -7.13 27.87
C PRO A 139 -31.83 -8.58 28.26
N VAL A 140 -33.15 -8.79 28.25
CA VAL A 140 -33.89 -9.93 27.69
C VAL A 140 -33.04 -11.08 27.12
N LYS A 141 -33.26 -12.27 27.69
CA LYS A 141 -32.94 -13.58 27.10
C LYS A 141 -33.63 -13.75 25.74
N LYS A 142 -32.89 -14.06 24.68
CA LYS A 142 -33.40 -14.89 23.58
C LYS A 142 -32.37 -15.91 23.12
N GLU A 143 -32.80 -17.14 23.32
CA GLU A 143 -32.28 -18.45 22.95
C GLU A 143 -32.16 -18.55 21.42
N LEU A 144 -30.95 -18.70 20.90
CA LEU A 144 -30.70 -19.02 19.49
C LEU A 144 -30.52 -20.53 19.38
N LYS A 145 -31.57 -21.18 18.88
CA LYS A 145 -31.55 -22.60 18.54
C LYS A 145 -30.58 -22.85 17.39
N LYS A 146 -29.80 -23.90 17.62
CA LYS A 146 -28.91 -24.63 16.73
C LYS A 146 -29.66 -25.15 15.50
N THR A 147 -29.15 -24.87 14.30
CA THR A 147 -29.28 -25.78 13.16
C THR A 147 -27.94 -25.81 12.42
N PHE A 148 -27.18 -26.87 12.69
CA PHE A 148 -26.12 -27.36 11.82
C PHE A 148 -26.79 -28.01 10.62
N SER A 149 -26.55 -27.53 9.41
CA SER A 149 -26.77 -28.32 8.19
C SER A 149 -25.84 -27.79 7.08
N ASP A 150 -24.73 -28.50 6.91
CA ASP A 150 -24.14 -28.85 5.62
C ASP A 150 -24.18 -30.40 5.59
N PRO A 151 -24.21 -31.11 4.44
CA PRO A 151 -23.37 -30.82 3.27
C PRO A 151 -23.97 -31.17 1.89
N GLU A 152 -23.11 -31.05 0.87
CA GLU A 152 -23.18 -31.63 -0.50
C GLU A 152 -23.91 -30.80 -1.57
N THR A 153 -23.43 -30.62 -2.81
CA THR A 153 -22.20 -30.98 -3.55
C THR A 153 -22.25 -30.19 -4.88
N THR A 154 -21.10 -30.09 -5.55
CA THR A 154 -20.89 -29.79 -6.99
C THR A 154 -20.67 -28.32 -7.37
N SER A 155 -19.41 -27.94 -7.66
CA SER A 155 -18.97 -27.70 -9.04
C SER A 155 -17.46 -27.44 -9.13
N ASP A 156 -16.84 -28.17 -10.05
CA ASP A 156 -15.65 -27.83 -10.84
C ASP A 156 -14.26 -27.76 -10.19
N LYS A 157 -13.63 -28.93 -10.24
CA LYS A 157 -12.18 -29.11 -10.28
C LYS A 157 -11.60 -28.40 -11.51
N GLN A 158 -10.97 -27.24 -11.33
CA GLN A 158 -9.95 -26.76 -12.26
C GLN A 158 -8.59 -27.30 -11.86
N GLN A 159 -8.17 -28.29 -12.62
CA GLN A 159 -6.90 -28.99 -12.55
C GLN A 159 -5.79 -28.04 -13.06
N TRP A 160 -5.04 -27.43 -12.15
CA TRP A 160 -3.82 -26.69 -12.49
C TRP A 160 -2.70 -27.70 -12.77
N THR A 161 -2.24 -27.75 -14.01
CA THR A 161 -1.07 -28.53 -14.39
C THR A 161 0.20 -27.91 -13.83
N SER A 162 1.05 -28.82 -13.35
CA SER A 162 2.37 -28.64 -12.75
C SER A 162 3.32 -27.68 -13.49
N TRP A 163 4.09 -26.90 -12.73
CA TRP A 163 5.14 -25.98 -13.21
C TRP A 163 6.50 -26.66 -13.53
N GLU A 164 6.54 -27.99 -13.62
CA GLU A 164 7.78 -28.77 -13.85
C GLU A 164 8.04 -29.10 -15.35
N GLU A 165 7.76 -28.18 -16.28
CA GLU A 165 8.05 -28.42 -17.70
C GLU A 165 8.60 -27.18 -18.44
N THR A 166 9.58 -26.51 -17.85
CA THR A 166 10.41 -25.52 -18.58
C THR A 166 11.91 -25.72 -18.32
N LYS A 167 12.34 -26.98 -18.25
CA LYS A 167 13.75 -27.37 -18.41
C LYS A 167 13.96 -28.03 -19.76
N ARG A 168 13.86 -27.25 -20.83
CA ARG A 168 14.54 -27.56 -22.10
C ARG A 168 15.27 -26.30 -22.57
N LEU A 169 16.56 -26.31 -22.28
CA LEU A 169 17.58 -25.47 -22.91
C LEU A 169 17.49 -25.62 -24.44
N PRO A 170 17.92 -24.60 -25.17
CA PRO A 170 18.99 -24.87 -26.10
C PRO A 170 20.27 -24.11 -25.72
N GLU A 171 21.36 -24.88 -25.72
CA GLU A 171 22.72 -24.44 -25.52
C GLU A 171 23.21 -23.46 -26.61
N THR A 172 24.23 -22.70 -26.23
CA THR A 172 25.21 -21.97 -27.06
C THR A 172 24.77 -20.73 -27.83
N LEU A 173 25.06 -19.56 -27.25
CA LEU A 173 25.52 -18.39 -28.02
C LEU A 173 26.65 -17.71 -27.23
N SER A 174 27.87 -17.84 -27.77
CA SER A 174 29.13 -17.42 -27.17
C SER A 174 29.28 -15.89 -27.15
N TRP A 175 29.71 -15.30 -26.02
CA TRP A 175 29.85 -13.86 -25.85
C TRP A 175 31.27 -13.36 -26.17
N LYS A 176 31.71 -13.52 -27.43
CA LYS A 176 32.96 -12.91 -27.90
C LYS A 176 32.68 -11.92 -29.02
N THR A 177 33.32 -10.75 -28.90
CA THR A 177 33.31 -9.57 -29.79
C THR A 177 31.97 -8.83 -29.70
N TRP A 178 31.92 -7.53 -29.36
CA TRP A 178 32.46 -6.41 -30.13
C TRP A 178 33.12 -5.35 -29.24
N ARG A 179 34.38 -5.06 -29.53
CA ARG A 179 35.11 -3.85 -29.18
C ARG A 179 35.63 -3.32 -30.52
N ASN A 180 35.07 -2.21 -31.01
CA ASN A 180 35.67 -1.18 -31.85
C ASN A 180 34.60 -0.17 -32.27
#